data_AF-A0A1B2HH71-F1
#
_entry.id   AF-A0A1B2HH71-F1
#
_cell.length_a   1.000
_cell.length_b   1.000
_cell.length_c   1.000
_cell.angle_alpha   90.00
_cell.angle_beta   90.00
_cell.angle_gamma   90.00
#
_symmetry.space_group_name_H-M   'P 1'
#
loop_
_entity.id
_entity.type
_entity.pdbx_description
1 polymer ?
#
loop_
_entity_poly.entity_id
_entity_poly.type
_entity_poly.pdbx_seq_one_letter_code
_entity_poly.pdbx_strand_id
1 'polypeptide(L)'
;MTRTIDGHLVRDPHDLHAEQQAQLQQAENEVERRVGGKYESQTVREAVLEAYEELADEAKIESFLPILTARAAEQKLAERG
;
A
#
# COMPACT_ATOMS: atom_id res chain seq x y z
N MET A 1 -8.91 -8.74 -19.66
CA MET A 1 -8.81 -8.79 -21.14
C MET A 1 -8.02 -7.58 -21.58
N THR A 2 -6.90 -7.75 -22.27
CA THR A 2 -6.00 -6.64 -22.62
C THR A 2 -6.65 -5.70 -23.65
N ARG A 3 -6.75 -4.41 -23.32
CA ARG A 3 -7.32 -3.38 -24.21
C ARG A 3 -6.15 -2.56 -24.77
N THR A 4 -6.04 -2.52 -26.09
CA THR A 4 -5.05 -1.67 -26.77
C THR A 4 -5.64 -0.29 -27.03
N ILE A 5 -4.88 0.76 -26.70
CA ILE A 5 -5.16 2.15 -27.12
C ILE A 5 -3.94 2.60 -27.92
N ASP A 6 -4.14 3.05 -29.17
CA ASP A 6 -3.08 3.52 -30.08
C ASP A 6 -1.86 2.58 -30.17
N GLY A 7 -2.11 1.27 -30.26
CA GLY A 7 -1.06 0.25 -30.38
C GLY A 7 -0.29 -0.04 -29.09
N HIS A 8 -0.60 0.64 -27.99
CA HIS A 8 -0.02 0.39 -26.68
C HIS A 8 -0.92 -0.55 -25.88
N LEU A 9 -0.30 -1.54 -25.23
CA LEU A 9 -0.96 -2.39 -24.24
C LEU A 9 -1.28 -1.52 -23.03
N VAL A 10 -2.56 -1.16 -22.88
CA VAL A 10 -3.03 -0.41 -21.73
C VAL A 10 -3.59 -1.42 -20.72
N ARG A 11 -3.12 -1.35 -19.47
CA ARG A 11 -3.70 -2.12 -18.37
C ARG A 11 -5.14 -1.67 -18.16
N ASP A 12 -6.04 -2.63 -17.90
CA ASP A 12 -7.41 -2.30 -17.53
C ASP A 12 -7.40 -1.53 -16.19
N PRO A 13 -8.07 -0.37 -16.08
CA PRO A 13 -8.16 0.37 -14.82
C PRO A 13 -8.69 -0.47 -13.65
N HIS A 14 -9.57 -1.45 -13.93
CA HIS A 14 -10.06 -2.37 -12.91
C HIS A 14 -8.96 -3.31 -12.38
N ASP A 15 -8.04 -3.74 -13.25
CA ASP A 15 -6.90 -4.56 -12.86
C ASP A 15 -5.91 -3.74 -12.00
N LEU A 16 -5.74 -2.45 -12.29
CA LEU A 16 -4.89 -1.54 -11.49
C LEU A 16 -5.43 -1.36 -10.07
N HIS A 17 -6.74 -1.17 -9.90
CA HIS A 17 -7.36 -1.06 -8.57
C HIS A 17 -7.27 -2.36 -7.77
N ALA A 18 -7.38 -3.52 -8.42
CA ALA A 18 -7.22 -4.81 -7.76
C ALA A 18 -5.76 -5.04 -7.30
N GLU A 19 -4.77 -4.67 -8.13
CA GLU A 19 -3.36 -4.72 -7.76
C GLU A 19 -3.04 -3.79 -6.58
N GLN A 20 -3.60 -2.58 -6.56
CA GLN A 20 -3.43 -1.62 -5.46
C GLN A 20 -3.99 -2.16 -4.13
N GLN A 21 -5.20 -2.74 -4.14
CA GLN A 21 -5.78 -3.33 -2.94
C GLN A 21 -4.96 -4.51 -2.41
N ALA A 22 -4.43 -5.35 -3.30
CA ALA A 22 -3.55 -6.44 -2.92
C ALA A 22 -2.24 -5.94 -2.29
N GLN A 23 -1.67 -4.87 -2.84
CA GLN A 23 -0.47 -4.22 -2.30
C GLN A 23 -0.69 -3.64 -0.91
N LEU A 24 -1.82 -2.96 -0.69
CA LEU A 24 -2.21 -2.42 0.63
C LEU A 24 -2.43 -3.54 1.65
N GLN A 25 -3.11 -4.62 1.27
CA GLN A 25 -3.31 -5.76 2.15
C GLN A 25 -1.97 -6.44 2.52
N GLN A 26 -1.05 -6.53 1.58
CA GLN A 26 0.28 -7.07 1.84
C GLN A 26 1.05 -6.18 2.83
N ALA A 27 0.96 -4.85 2.69
CA ALA A 27 1.57 -3.91 3.62
C ALA A 27 0.94 -4.01 5.02
N GLU A 28 -0.39 -4.08 5.11
CA GLU A 28 -1.14 -4.29 6.37
C GLU A 28 -0.67 -5.54 7.11
N ASN A 29 -0.66 -6.69 6.44
CA ASN A 29 -0.22 -7.97 7.02
C ASN A 29 1.24 -7.90 7.52
N GLU A 30 2.11 -7.22 6.78
CA GLU A 30 3.52 -7.07 7.18
C GLU A 30 3.67 -6.16 8.39
N VAL A 31 2.89 -5.07 8.50
CA VAL A 31 2.90 -4.19 9.67
C VAL A 31 2.35 -4.92 10.89
N GLU A 32 1.21 -5.60 10.77
CA GLU A 32 0.64 -6.41 11.87
C GLU A 32 1.67 -7.41 12.42
N ARG A 33 2.39 -8.09 11.52
CA ARG A 33 3.46 -9.03 11.88
C ARG A 33 4.60 -8.35 12.65
N ARG A 34 5.01 -7.14 12.25
CA ARG A 34 6.11 -6.40 12.89
C ARG A 34 5.73 -5.83 14.25
N VAL A 35 4.52 -5.29 14.37
CA VAL A 35 4.06 -4.66 15.62
C VAL A 35 3.55 -5.69 16.64
N GLY A 36 3.42 -6.97 16.26
CA GLY A 36 3.14 -8.06 17.18
C GLY A 36 1.82 -7.92 17.93
N GLY A 37 0.80 -7.35 17.29
CA GLY A 37 -0.52 -7.12 17.91
C GLY A 37 -0.56 -6.01 18.97
N LYS A 38 0.47 -5.14 19.03
CA LYS A 38 0.49 -3.98 19.94
C LYS A 38 -0.63 -2.97 19.65
N TYR A 39 -1.13 -2.93 18.42
CA TYR A 39 -2.17 -2.01 17.96
C TYR A 39 -3.36 -2.82 17.41
N GLU A 40 -4.56 -2.27 17.54
CA GLU A 40 -5.76 -2.80 16.91
C GLU A 40 -5.60 -2.83 15.38
N SER A 41 -6.12 -3.86 14.72
CA SER A 41 -6.03 -4.00 13.25
C SER A 41 -6.57 -2.77 12.52
N GLN A 42 -7.65 -2.15 13.02
CA GLN A 42 -8.18 -0.90 12.46
C GLN A 42 -7.15 0.23 12.50
N THR A 43 -6.40 0.37 13.59
CA THR A 43 -5.35 1.38 13.73
C THR A 43 -4.18 1.11 12.80
N VAL A 44 -3.81 -0.17 12.62
CA VAL A 44 -2.78 -0.57 11.64
C VAL A 44 -3.22 -0.22 10.22
N ARG A 45 -4.46 -0.55 9.86
CA ARG A 45 -5.04 -0.23 8.56
C ARG A 45 -5.04 1.26 8.25
N GLU A 46 -5.44 2.08 9.22
CA GLU A 46 -5.42 3.54 9.09
C GLU A 46 -3.99 4.07 8.87
N ALA A 47 -3.01 3.57 9.63
CA ALA A 47 -1.62 3.98 9.46
C ALA A 47 -1.04 3.57 8.08
N VAL A 48 -1.44 2.40 7.57
CA VAL A 48 -1.04 1.93 6.23
C VAL A 48 -1.65 2.77 5.12
N LEU A 49 -2.94 3.12 5.22
CA LEU A 49 -3.60 3.98 4.25
C LEU A 49 -2.98 5.39 4.22
N GLU A 50 -2.76 5.99 5.39
CA GLU A 50 -2.14 7.31 5.50
C GLU A 50 -0.70 7.31 4.93
N ALA A 51 0.09 6.28 5.25
CA ALA A 51 1.43 6.13 4.69
C ALA A 51 1.41 5.90 3.17
N TYR A 52 0.41 5.19 2.66
CA TYR A 52 0.27 4.95 1.23
C TYR A 52 -0.11 6.25 0.50
N GLU A 53 -1.08 7.01 1.00
CA GLU A 53 -1.51 8.28 0.42
C GLU A 53 -0.34 9.29 0.35
N GLU A 54 0.47 9.39 1.41
CA GLU A 54 1.65 10.26 1.42
C GLU A 54 2.73 9.85 0.39
N LEU A 55 2.89 8.55 0.14
CA LEU A 55 3.94 8.03 -0.74
C LEU A 55 3.49 7.87 -2.19
N ALA A 56 2.21 7.57 -2.43
CA ALA A 56 1.68 7.27 -3.75
C ALA A 56 1.81 8.46 -4.71
N ASP A 57 1.64 9.68 -4.20
CA ASP A 57 1.74 10.90 -5.00
C ASP A 57 3.18 11.20 -5.47
N GLU A 58 4.19 10.71 -4.74
CA GLU A 58 5.61 10.96 -5.05
C GLU A 58 6.35 9.76 -5.65
N ALA A 59 5.73 8.57 -5.62
CA ALA A 59 6.38 7.32 -6.00
C ALA A 59 6.60 7.19 -7.51
N LYS A 60 7.85 7.33 -7.93
CA LYS A 60 8.27 7.09 -9.33
C LYS A 60 8.40 5.60 -9.68
N ILE A 61 8.53 4.73 -8.68
CA ILE A 61 8.66 3.27 -8.85
C ILE A 61 7.67 2.60 -7.90
N GLU A 62 6.52 2.22 -8.43
CA GLU A 62 5.41 1.63 -7.68
C GLU A 62 5.74 0.24 -7.12
N SER A 63 6.70 -0.47 -7.70
CA SER A 63 7.08 -1.83 -7.29
C SER A 63 7.60 -1.92 -5.85
N PHE A 64 8.14 -0.83 -5.30
CA PHE A 64 8.63 -0.76 -3.92
C PHE A 64 7.63 -0.12 -2.95
N LEU A 65 6.56 0.47 -3.48
CA LEU A 65 5.57 1.20 -2.69
C LEU A 65 4.99 0.40 -1.53
N PRO A 66 4.69 -0.92 -1.65
CA PRO A 66 4.18 -1.69 -0.52
C PRO A 66 5.16 -1.79 0.66
N ILE A 67 6.45 -1.96 0.37
CA ILE A 67 7.50 -2.10 1.40
C ILE A 67 7.73 -0.75 2.09
N LEU A 68 7.77 0.33 1.31
CA LEU A 68 7.93 1.68 1.83
C LEU A 68 6.73 2.10 2.67
N THR A 69 5.52 1.79 2.21
CA THR A 69 4.25 2.00 2.94
C THR A 69 4.27 1.29 4.28
N ALA A 70 4.61 -0.01 4.31
CA ALA A 70 4.68 -0.77 5.56
C ALA A 70 5.68 -0.16 6.56
N ARG A 71 6.85 0.28 6.09
CA ARG A 71 7.86 0.90 6.95
C ARG A 71 7.40 2.27 7.50
N ALA A 72 6.78 3.10 6.67
CA ALA A 72 6.28 4.39 7.09
C ALA A 72 5.11 4.24 8.07
N ALA A 73 4.21 3.28 7.85
CA ALA A 73 3.12 2.95 8.77
C ALA A 73 3.63 2.48 10.14
N GLU A 74 4.66 1.62 10.16
CA GLU A 74 5.32 1.18 11.39
C GLU A 74 5.88 2.37 12.20
N GLN A 75 6.53 3.32 11.52
CA GLN A 75 7.05 4.54 12.15
C GLN A 75 5.92 5.41 12.71
N LYS A 76 4.86 5.65 11.93
CA LYS A 76 3.67 6.40 12.38
C LYS A 76 3.03 5.76 13.62
N LEU A 77 2.93 4.44 13.66
CA LEU A 77 2.40 3.73 14.84
C LEU A 77 3.31 3.91 16.06
N ALA A 78 4.63 3.89 15.88
CA ALA A 78 5.59 4.13 16.96
C ALA A 78 5.52 5.56 17.49
N GLU A 79 5.19 6.56 16.65
CA GLU A 79 5.01 7.95 17.07
C GLU A 79 3.69 8.19 17.82
N ARG A 80 2.70 7.29 17.67
CA ARG A 80 1.37 7.38 18.30
C ARG A 80 1.27 6.76 19.70
N GLY A 81 2.20 5.90 20.10
CA GLY A 81 2.12 5.10 21.32
C GLY A 81 3.32 5.25 22.22
#